data_AF-A0A1I2FJ92-F1
#
_entry.id   AF-A0A1I2FJ92-F1
#
_cell.length_a   1.000
_cell.length_b   1.000
_cell.length_c   1.000
_cell.angle_alpha   90.00
_cell.angle_beta   90.00
_cell.angle_gamma   90.00
#
_symmetry.space_group_name_H-M   'P 1'
#
loop_
_entity.id
_entity.type
_entity.pdbx_description
1 polymer ?
#
loop_
_entity_poly.entity_id
_entity_poly.type
_entity_poly.pdbx_seq_one_letter_code
_entity_poly.pdbx_strand_id
1 'polypeptide(L)'
;MLQPKKTKFRRVQKGRMKGNAQRGTELAFGSFGIKSLQSSWLTGRQIEAARVAVTRHMQRQGQIWIRIFPDKPITKKPAEVRMGKGKGAPEAFVAPVTPGRILIEADGVPFEMAKEALRLAAQKLPVTTKFVVRRDYVESTKED
;
A
#
# COMPACT_ATOMS: atom_id res chain seq x y z
N MET A 1 7.46 -9.65 7.45
CA MET A 1 6.40 -9.23 6.52
C MET A 1 5.18 -8.83 7.33
N LEU A 2 4.45 -7.78 6.93
CA LEU A 2 3.26 -7.32 7.65
C LEU A 2 2.17 -8.41 7.65
N GLN A 3 1.68 -8.76 8.83
CA GLN A 3 0.55 -9.66 9.04
C GLN A 3 -0.08 -9.42 10.43
N PRO A 4 -1.36 -9.76 10.64
CA PRO A 4 -1.97 -9.67 11.96
C PRO A 4 -1.30 -10.61 12.97
N LYS A 5 -1.10 -10.14 14.20
CA LYS A 5 -0.60 -10.98 15.31
C LYS A 5 -1.63 -12.06 15.71
N LYS A 6 -2.91 -11.70 15.70
CA LYS A 6 -4.03 -12.58 16.05
C LYS A 6 -5.22 -12.28 15.14
N THR A 7 -5.93 -13.31 14.71
CA THR A 7 -7.17 -13.19 13.94
C THR A 7 -8.28 -13.95 14.65
N LYS A 8 -9.49 -13.38 14.77
CA LYS A 8 -10.66 -14.10 15.30
C LYS A 8 -11.04 -15.30 14.42
N PHE A 9 -10.95 -15.13 13.10
CA PHE A 9 -11.27 -16.17 12.12
C PHE A 9 -10.09 -16.45 11.20
N ARG A 10 -9.73 -17.73 11.08
CA ARG A 10 -8.67 -18.17 10.16
C ARG A 10 -9.11 -18.13 8.68
N ARG A 11 -10.39 -18.43 8.44
CA ARG A 11 -11.16 -18.52 7.19
C ARG A 11 -12.04 -17.30 6.87
N VAL A 12 -11.74 -16.40 5.92
CA VAL A 12 -12.69 -15.30 5.56
C VAL A 12 -13.16 -15.33 4.10
N GLN A 13 -14.43 -15.01 3.84
CA GLN A 13 -14.95 -14.93 2.47
C GLN A 13 -14.20 -13.87 1.64
N LYS A 14 -14.09 -14.09 0.32
CA LYS A 14 -13.36 -13.18 -0.58
C LYS A 14 -14.00 -11.79 -0.67
N GLY A 15 -15.33 -11.70 -0.58
CA GLY A 15 -16.04 -10.44 -0.79
C GLY A 15 -15.87 -9.88 -2.20
N ARG A 16 -16.31 -8.65 -2.42
CA ARG A 16 -16.18 -7.91 -3.69
C ARG A 16 -15.62 -6.53 -3.41
N MET A 17 -14.80 -6.00 -4.33
CA MET A 17 -14.35 -4.62 -4.28
C MET A 17 -15.20 -3.81 -5.25
N LYS A 18 -15.89 -2.79 -4.75
CA LYS A 18 -16.77 -1.93 -5.54
C LYS A 18 -16.57 -0.49 -5.10
N GLY A 19 -16.73 0.42 -6.06
CA GLY A 19 -16.73 1.86 -5.82
C GLY A 19 -15.37 2.43 -5.42
N ASN A 20 -15.42 3.69 -5.00
CA ASN A 20 -14.25 4.45 -4.55
C ASN A 20 -14.02 4.28 -3.04
N ALA A 21 -12.78 4.49 -2.63
CA ALA A 21 -12.39 4.52 -1.23
C ALA A 21 -13.20 5.58 -0.48
N GLN A 22 -13.85 5.17 0.60
CA GLN A 22 -14.64 6.05 1.48
C GLN A 22 -13.81 6.67 2.61
N ARG A 23 -12.59 6.14 2.84
CA ARG A 23 -11.72 6.54 3.95
C ARG A 23 -10.26 6.51 3.52
N GLY A 24 -9.43 7.31 4.19
CA GLY A 24 -7.99 7.37 3.92
C GLY A 24 -7.69 7.82 2.50
N THR A 25 -8.46 8.80 2.02
CA THR A 25 -8.39 9.39 0.67
C THR A 25 -7.48 10.61 0.62
N GLU A 26 -7.11 11.12 1.79
CA GLU A 26 -6.30 12.31 2.01
C GLU A 26 -5.03 11.93 2.77
N LEU A 27 -3.98 12.73 2.57
CA LEU A 27 -2.75 12.66 3.35
C LEU A 27 -3.04 13.09 4.78
N ALA A 28 -2.55 12.36 5.78
CA ALA A 28 -2.74 12.77 7.19
C ALA A 28 -1.45 12.90 7.99
N PHE A 29 -0.34 12.31 7.55
CA PHE A 29 0.93 12.36 8.27
C PHE A 29 2.01 13.04 7.45
N GLY A 30 2.22 12.61 6.20
CA GLY A 30 3.29 13.13 5.36
C GLY A 30 2.88 14.29 4.45
N SER A 31 3.87 14.98 3.89
CA SER A 31 3.70 16.05 2.90
C SER A 31 3.43 15.49 1.49
N PHE A 32 3.89 14.27 1.23
CA PHE A 32 3.76 13.60 -0.07
C PHE A 32 3.17 12.21 0.10
N GLY A 33 2.58 11.67 -0.97
CA GLY A 33 2.16 10.28 -0.98
C GLY A 33 1.73 9.76 -2.35
N ILE A 34 1.35 8.49 -2.37
CA ILE A 34 0.76 7.84 -3.56
C ILE A 34 -0.63 7.33 -3.28
N LYS A 35 -1.54 7.65 -4.19
CA LYS A 35 -2.95 7.30 -4.20
C LYS A 35 -3.20 6.22 -5.25
N SER A 36 -3.97 5.19 -4.92
CA SER A 36 -4.38 4.20 -5.94
C SER A 36 -5.47 4.76 -6.85
N LEU A 37 -5.37 4.47 -8.15
CA LEU A 37 -6.41 4.75 -9.14
C LEU A 37 -7.25 3.51 -9.50
N GLN A 38 -6.88 2.34 -8.99
CA GLN A 38 -7.47 1.06 -9.34
C GLN A 38 -7.82 0.23 -8.12
N SER A 39 -8.65 -0.78 -8.36
CA SER A 39 -9.04 -1.77 -7.36
C SER A 39 -8.07 -2.96 -7.43
N SER A 40 -7.37 -3.29 -6.33
CA SER A 40 -6.54 -4.51 -6.26
C SER A 40 -6.37 -5.04 -4.83
N TRP A 41 -5.94 -6.30 -4.71
CA TRP A 41 -5.48 -6.88 -3.44
C TRP A 41 -3.97 -6.78 -3.37
N LEU A 42 -3.48 -5.96 -2.44
CA LEU A 42 -2.04 -5.78 -2.24
C LEU A 42 -1.52 -6.77 -1.21
N THR A 43 -0.56 -7.59 -1.60
CA THR A 43 0.11 -8.53 -0.69
C THR A 43 1.06 -7.80 0.24
N GLY A 44 1.32 -8.37 1.42
CA GLY A 44 2.38 -7.87 2.31
C GLY A 44 3.77 -7.80 1.63
N ARG A 45 4.01 -8.62 0.59
CA ARG A 45 5.25 -8.62 -0.21
C ARG A 45 5.38 -7.37 -1.07
N GLN A 46 4.32 -7.00 -1.76
CA GLN A 46 4.28 -5.79 -2.59
C GLN A 46 4.40 -4.53 -1.74
N ILE A 47 3.72 -4.49 -0.58
CA ILE A 47 3.80 -3.37 0.36
C ILE A 47 5.24 -3.21 0.88
N GLU A 48 5.89 -4.30 1.29
CA GLU A 48 7.26 -4.25 1.78
C GLU A 48 8.26 -3.88 0.67
N ALA A 49 8.09 -4.40 -0.55
CA ALA A 49 8.92 -4.04 -1.69
C ALA A 49 8.81 -2.55 -2.03
N ALA A 50 7.59 -1.99 -2.00
CA ALA A 50 7.37 -0.57 -2.19
C ALA A 50 8.03 0.26 -1.07
N ARG A 51 7.85 -0.13 0.21
CA ARG A 51 8.49 0.53 1.35
C ARG A 51 10.01 0.57 1.22
N VAL A 52 10.62 -0.58 0.92
CA VAL A 52 12.09 -0.69 0.75
C VAL A 52 12.58 0.18 -0.40
N ALA A 53 11.85 0.26 -1.52
CA ALA A 53 12.21 1.14 -2.63
C ALA A 53 12.24 2.62 -2.20
N VAL A 54 11.21 3.08 -1.49
CA VAL A 54 11.15 4.45 -0.95
C VAL A 54 12.32 4.71 0.01
N THR A 55 12.49 3.86 1.03
CA THR A 55 13.53 4.04 2.05
C THR A 55 14.94 4.05 1.46
N ARG A 56 15.19 3.21 0.43
CA ARG A 56 16.50 3.17 -0.25
C ARG A 56 16.75 4.44 -1.05
N HIS A 57 15.76 4.94 -1.79
CA HIS A 57 15.92 6.15 -2.60
C HIS A 57 16.09 7.40 -1.72
N MET A 58 15.34 7.49 -0.63
CA MET A 58 15.47 8.57 0.37
C MET A 58 16.74 8.45 1.22
N GLN A 59 17.58 7.42 1.02
CA GLN A 59 18.81 7.19 1.82
C GLN A 59 18.56 7.17 3.34
N ARG A 60 17.39 6.68 3.78
CA ARG A 60 16.92 6.72 5.18
C ARG A 60 16.76 8.12 5.79
N GLN A 61 16.71 9.16 4.97
CA GLN A 61 16.28 10.48 5.38
C GLN A 61 14.75 10.57 5.40
N GLY A 62 14.22 11.48 6.21
CA GLY A 62 12.78 11.68 6.33
C GLY A 62 12.03 10.53 6.99
N GLN A 63 10.71 10.56 6.86
CA GLN A 63 9.79 9.60 7.46
C GLN A 63 8.85 9.03 6.41
N ILE A 64 8.43 7.77 6.62
CA ILE A 64 7.57 7.02 5.70
C ILE A 64 6.44 6.39 6.51
N TRP A 65 5.21 6.57 6.07
CA TRP A 65 4.03 5.94 6.65
C TRP A 65 3.37 5.01 5.65
N ILE A 66 3.08 3.79 6.08
CA ILE A 66 2.27 2.85 5.30
C ILE A 66 0.83 2.98 5.78
N ARG A 67 -0.06 3.42 4.88
CA ARG A 67 -1.47 3.74 5.19
C ARG A 67 -2.44 2.58 5.02
N ILE A 68 -1.90 1.43 4.63
CA ILE A 68 -2.62 0.18 4.39
C ILE A 68 -1.98 -0.95 5.17
N PHE A 69 -2.77 -1.92 5.61
CA PHE A 69 -2.29 -3.06 6.36
C PHE A 69 -2.90 -4.34 5.78
N PRO A 70 -2.11 -5.38 5.51
CA PRO A 70 -2.63 -6.65 5.00
C PRO A 70 -3.24 -7.47 6.14
N ASP A 71 -4.53 -7.31 6.35
CA ASP A 71 -5.31 -7.98 7.41
C ASP A 71 -6.15 -9.16 6.91
N LYS A 72 -6.42 -9.21 5.60
CA LYS A 72 -7.33 -10.19 5.03
C LYS A 72 -6.59 -11.47 4.60
N PRO A 73 -6.87 -12.64 5.20
CA PRO A 73 -6.23 -13.88 4.78
C PRO A 73 -6.79 -14.34 3.42
N ILE A 74 -5.89 -14.69 2.50
CA ILE A 74 -6.21 -15.36 1.24
C ILE A 74 -5.90 -16.85 1.37
N THR A 75 -6.77 -17.68 0.79
CA THR A 75 -6.63 -19.14 0.82
C THR A 75 -6.38 -19.68 -0.57
N LYS A 76 -5.53 -20.69 -0.67
CA LYS A 76 -5.26 -21.43 -1.90
C LYS A 76 -5.46 -22.92 -1.66
N LYS A 77 -6.01 -23.62 -2.65
CA LYS A 77 -6.06 -25.08 -2.65
C LYS A 77 -4.68 -25.63 -3.06
N PRO A 78 -4.25 -26.77 -2.52
CA PRO A 78 -3.04 -27.43 -2.99
C PRO A 78 -3.06 -27.60 -4.52
N ALA A 79 -1.88 -27.67 -5.13
CA ALA A 79 -1.79 -28.03 -6.54
C ALA A 79 -2.40 -29.42 -6.77
N GLU A 80 -2.87 -29.68 -8.01
CA GLU A 80 -3.29 -31.01 -8.46
C GLU A 80 -4.55 -31.60 -7.79
N VAL A 81 -5.28 -30.83 -6.98
CA VAL A 81 -6.54 -31.28 -6.36
C VAL A 81 -7.78 -30.78 -7.10
N ARG A 82 -8.84 -31.61 -7.10
CA ARG A 82 -10.14 -31.25 -7.67
C ARG A 82 -10.93 -30.25 -6.82
N MET A 83 -12.04 -29.76 -7.40
CA MET A 83 -13.03 -28.94 -6.69
C MET A 83 -13.73 -29.73 -5.56
N GLY A 84 -14.45 -29.04 -4.67
CA GLY A 84 -15.05 -29.66 -3.47
C GLY A 84 -14.10 -29.79 -2.26
N LYS A 85 -14.44 -30.63 -1.27
CA LYS A 85 -13.67 -30.90 -0.04
C LYS A 85 -13.37 -29.68 0.85
N GLY A 86 -14.16 -28.62 0.70
CA GLY A 86 -14.04 -27.40 1.50
C GLY A 86 -12.99 -26.42 1.01
N LYS A 87 -12.71 -25.43 1.86
CA LYS A 87 -11.83 -24.29 1.55
C LYS A 87 -10.36 -24.62 1.84
N GLY A 88 -9.47 -24.10 0.99
CA GLY A 88 -8.02 -24.26 1.14
C GLY A 88 -7.43 -23.62 2.40
N ALA A 89 -6.15 -23.89 2.64
CA ALA A 89 -5.40 -23.29 3.73
C ALA A 89 -5.10 -21.80 3.46
N PRO A 90 -5.03 -20.94 4.49
CA PRO A 90 -4.50 -19.58 4.33
C PRO A 90 -3.04 -19.61 3.88
N GLU A 91 -2.71 -18.82 2.87
CA GLU A 91 -1.37 -18.76 2.26
C GLU A 91 -0.70 -17.40 2.51
N ALA A 92 -1.45 -16.31 2.43
CA ALA A 92 -0.92 -14.97 2.65
C ALA A 92 -2.01 -14.04 3.20
N PHE A 93 -1.59 -12.83 3.57
CA PHE A 93 -2.49 -11.73 3.88
C PHE A 93 -2.41 -10.66 2.80
N VAL A 94 -3.55 -10.05 2.51
CA VAL A 94 -3.69 -8.97 1.53
C VAL A 94 -4.42 -7.77 2.14
N ALA A 95 -4.10 -6.59 1.64
CA ALA A 95 -4.85 -5.37 1.87
C ALA A 95 -5.76 -5.11 0.65
N PRO A 96 -7.09 -5.17 0.80
CA PRO A 96 -8.01 -4.73 -0.23
C PRO A 96 -7.90 -3.22 -0.43
N VAL A 97 -7.65 -2.79 -1.65
CA VAL A 97 -7.49 -1.37 -2.02
C VAL A 97 -8.48 -1.03 -3.13
N THR A 98 -9.13 0.12 -2.99
CA THR A 98 -10.03 0.71 -3.98
C THR A 98 -9.48 2.05 -4.50
N PRO A 99 -9.91 2.50 -5.68
CA PRO A 99 -9.53 3.80 -6.22
C PRO A 99 -9.79 4.90 -5.22
N GLY A 100 -8.83 5.77 -4.99
CA GLY A 100 -8.94 6.83 -4.02
C GLY A 100 -8.09 6.64 -2.77
N ARG A 101 -7.68 5.41 -2.46
CA ARG A 101 -6.97 5.11 -1.20
C ARG A 101 -5.50 5.57 -1.25
N ILE A 102 -5.05 6.30 -0.23
CA ILE A 102 -3.63 6.58 0.00
C ILE A 102 -2.93 5.30 0.50
N LEU A 103 -1.81 4.96 -0.11
CA LEU A 103 -1.07 3.73 0.17
C LEU A 103 0.17 3.98 1.03
N ILE A 104 0.99 4.94 0.63
CA ILE A 104 2.24 5.32 1.29
C ILE A 104 2.32 6.83 1.34
N GLU A 105 2.81 7.36 2.46
CA GLU A 105 3.14 8.77 2.66
C GLU A 105 4.63 8.91 2.98
N ALA A 106 5.20 10.05 2.60
CA ALA A 106 6.57 10.42 2.87
C ALA A 106 6.66 11.89 3.30
N ASP A 107 7.64 12.20 4.14
CA ASP A 107 7.90 13.56 4.61
C ASP A 107 9.37 13.74 4.99
N GLY A 108 9.80 14.98 5.22
CA GLY A 108 11.16 15.30 5.66
C GLY A 108 12.23 15.11 4.58
N VAL A 109 11.83 15.21 3.30
CA VAL A 109 12.72 15.20 2.14
C VAL A 109 12.24 16.22 1.09
N PRO A 110 13.12 16.72 0.21
CA PRO A 110 12.73 17.62 -0.87
C PRO A 110 11.70 17.01 -1.84
N PHE A 111 10.93 17.86 -2.51
CA PHE A 111 9.88 17.46 -3.45
C PHE A 111 10.38 16.46 -4.51
N GLU A 112 11.48 16.78 -5.19
CA GLU A 112 12.04 15.93 -6.26
C GLU A 112 12.45 14.55 -5.74
N MET A 113 13.05 14.49 -4.55
CA MET A 113 13.42 13.24 -3.91
C MET A 113 12.18 12.41 -3.53
N ALA A 114 11.14 13.05 -2.98
CA ALA A 114 9.90 12.37 -2.63
C ALA A 114 9.18 11.81 -3.86
N LYS A 115 9.11 12.61 -4.93
CA LYS A 115 8.47 12.27 -6.20
C LYS A 115 9.14 11.06 -6.84
N GLU A 116 10.46 11.04 -6.91
CA GLU A 116 11.19 9.93 -7.49
C GLU A 116 11.13 8.67 -6.61
N ALA A 117 11.27 8.80 -5.29
CA ALA A 117 11.13 7.69 -4.35
C ALA A 117 9.75 7.01 -4.48
N LEU A 118 8.69 7.81 -4.55
CA LEU A 118 7.32 7.32 -4.66
C LEU A 118 6.99 6.78 -6.07
N ARG A 119 7.64 7.27 -7.12
CA ARG A 119 7.58 6.70 -8.47
C ARG A 119 8.18 5.29 -8.50
N LEU A 120 9.34 5.08 -7.86
CA LEU A 120 9.95 3.75 -7.75
C LEU A 120 9.09 2.78 -6.94
N ALA A 121 8.43 3.28 -5.89
CA ALA A 121 7.48 2.51 -5.10
C ALA A 121 6.26 2.07 -5.93
N ALA A 122 5.72 2.96 -6.75
CA ALA A 122 4.59 2.69 -7.62
C ALA A 122 4.85 1.50 -8.56
N GLN A 123 6.07 1.36 -9.09
CA GLN A 123 6.46 0.24 -9.95
C GLN A 123 6.44 -1.12 -9.26
N LYS A 124 6.44 -1.16 -7.92
CA LYS A 124 6.34 -2.41 -7.14
C LYS A 124 4.90 -2.83 -6.88
N LEU A 125 3.94 -1.98 -7.23
CA LEU A 125 2.52 -2.20 -6.96
C LEU A 125 1.78 -2.62 -8.24
N PRO A 126 0.84 -3.57 -8.17
CA PRO A 126 0.04 -4.03 -9.30
C PRO A 126 -1.14 -3.09 -9.61
N VAL A 127 -0.99 -1.79 -9.36
CA VAL A 127 -2.04 -0.78 -9.57
C VAL A 127 -1.45 0.49 -10.13
N THR A 128 -2.19 1.18 -11.00
CA THR A 128 -1.85 2.56 -11.35
C THR A 128 -2.00 3.44 -10.10
N THR A 129 -1.00 4.27 -9.85
CA THR A 129 -1.00 5.22 -8.75
C THR A 129 -0.82 6.65 -9.24
N LYS A 130 -1.25 7.60 -8.42
CA LYS A 130 -1.07 9.03 -8.63
C LYS A 130 -0.29 9.60 -7.45
N PHE A 131 0.78 10.34 -7.75
CA PHE A 131 1.50 11.12 -6.75
C PHE A 131 0.62 12.29 -6.28
N VAL A 132 0.60 12.53 -4.98
CA VAL A 132 -0.17 13.59 -4.34
C VAL A 132 0.72 14.38 -3.38
N VAL A 133 0.46 15.68 -3.33
CA VAL A 133 1.12 16.64 -2.45
C VAL A 133 0.07 17.20 -1.51
N ARG A 134 0.46 17.49 -0.27
CA ARG A 134 -0.40 18.18 0.67
C ARG A 134 -0.67 19.61 0.17
N ARG A 135 -1.88 20.13 0.43
CA ARG A 135 -2.33 21.40 -0.18
C ARG A 135 -1.58 22.64 0.34
N ASP A 136 -1.14 22.57 1.58
CA ASP A 136 -0.39 23.57 2.34
C ASP A 136 1.14 23.37 2.22
N TYR A 137 1.60 22.44 1.37
CA TYR A 137 3.02 22.27 1.16
C TYR A 137 3.60 23.50 0.45
N VAL A 138 4.54 24.17 1.12
CA VAL A 138 5.35 25.24 0.55
C VAL A 138 6.76 24.69 0.36
N GLU A 139 7.27 24.80 -0.86
CA GLU A 139 8.65 24.45 -1.15
C GLU A 139 9.57 25.47 -0.49
N SER A 140 10.44 25.03 0.42
CA SER A 140 11.44 25.90 1.00
C SER A 140 12.51 26.18 -0.07
N THR A 141 12.34 27.24 -0.85
CA THR A 141 13.44 27.84 -1.58
C THR A 141 14.49 28.22 -0.54
N LYS A 142 15.66 27.59 -0.59
CA LYS A 142 16.81 28.13 0.13
C LYS A 142 17.08 29.49 -0.48
N GLU A 143 16.82 30.56 0.27
CA GLU A 143 17.42 31.85 -0.01
C GLU A 143 18.94 31.67 0.16
N ASP A 144 19.68 32.03 -0.89
CA ASP A 144 21.15 32.01 -0.93
C ASP A 144 21.76 32.99 0.09
#